data_AF-A0A7X0VBW3-F1
#
_entry.id   AF-A0A7X0VBW3-F1
#
_cell.length_a   1.000
_cell.length_b   1.000
_cell.length_c   1.000
_cell.angle_alpha   90.00
_cell.angle_beta   90.00
_cell.angle_gamma   90.00
#
_symmetry.space_group_name_H-M   'P 1'
#
loop_
_entity.id
_entity.type
_entity.pdbx_description
1 polymer ?
#
loop_
_entity_poly.entity_id
_entity_poly.type
_entity_poly.pdbx_seq_one_letter_code
_entity_poly.pdbx_strand_id
1 'polypeptide(L)'
;MLPSLRSGDRLLVSYRREVRPGAVVVARFADGTLAVKRASERRTTSAGASGWWLLSDNPGAGVDSRHRGPVPDERVLAVVVGRVWPRPGAVPD
;
A
#
# COMPACT_ATOMS: atom_id res chain seq x y z
N MET A 1 -3.35 -8.62 1.78
CA MET A 1 -2.24 -8.32 2.71
C MET A 1 -2.10 -9.36 3.83
N LEU A 2 -2.62 -10.59 3.67
CA LEU A 2 -2.31 -11.67 4.61
C LEU A 2 -0.81 -12.00 4.53
N PRO A 3 -0.16 -12.41 5.63
CA PRO A 3 -0.72 -12.56 6.97
C PRO A 3 -0.77 -11.24 7.76
N SER A 4 -0.10 -10.18 7.29
CA SER A 4 0.08 -8.91 8.01
C SER A 4 -1.22 -8.21 8.35
N LEU A 5 -2.20 -8.23 7.44
CA LEU A 5 -3.53 -7.66 7.62
C LEU A 5 -4.60 -8.64 7.14
N ARG A 6 -5.71 -8.69 7.88
CA ARG A 6 -6.88 -9.51 7.61
C ARG A 6 -8.07 -8.63 7.20
N SER A 7 -9.01 -9.22 6.49
CA SER A 7 -10.30 -8.55 6.26
C SER A 7 -10.95 -8.23 7.61
N GLY A 8 -11.51 -7.04 7.74
CA GLY A 8 -12.07 -6.53 9.00
C GLY A 8 -11.12 -5.73 9.88
N ASP A 9 -9.80 -5.76 9.63
CA ASP A 9 -8.86 -4.89 10.35
C ASP A 9 -9.21 -3.41 10.14
N ARG A 10 -9.25 -2.65 11.24
CA ARG A 10 -9.38 -1.19 11.19
C ARG A 10 -8.00 -0.57 11.34
N LEU A 11 -7.62 0.24 10.36
CA LEU A 11 -6.29 0.83 10.27
C LEU A 11 -6.33 2.30 10.65
N LEU A 12 -5.35 2.74 11.44
CA LEU A 12 -5.04 4.15 11.55
C LEU A 12 -4.09 4.52 10.43
N VAL A 13 -4.42 5.59 9.70
CA VAL A 13 -3.62 6.09 8.58
C VAL A 13 -3.21 7.54 8.81
N SER A 14 -2.06 7.91 8.25
CA SER A 14 -1.58 9.29 8.22
C SER A 14 -1.40 9.74 6.78
N TYR A 15 -2.10 10.82 6.41
CA TYR A 15 -1.96 11.51 5.12
C TYR A 15 -0.71 12.40 5.05
N ARG A 16 -0.04 12.61 6.19
CA ARG A 16 1.13 13.50 6.31
C ARG A 16 2.45 12.77 6.36
N ARG A 17 2.42 11.45 6.53
CA ARG A 17 3.64 10.65 6.70
C ARG A 17 4.22 10.29 5.33
N GLU A 18 5.51 10.49 5.18
CA GLU A 18 6.19 10.17 3.95
C GLU A 18 6.34 8.65 3.76
N VAL A 19 6.17 8.19 2.52
CA VAL A 19 6.21 6.76 2.17
C VAL A 19 7.67 6.28 2.12
N ARG A 20 7.93 5.08 2.65
CA ARG A 20 9.26 4.44 2.69
C ARG A 20 9.17 2.99 2.23
N PRO A 21 10.26 2.37 1.77
CA PRO A 21 10.31 0.92 1.61
C PRO A 21 9.84 0.22 2.90
N GLY A 22 9.02 -0.81 2.76
CA GLY A 22 8.37 -1.52 3.87
C GLY A 22 7.06 -0.89 4.34
N ALA A 23 6.80 0.39 4.06
CA ALA A 23 5.58 1.05 4.54
C ALA A 23 4.33 0.42 3.93
N VAL A 24 3.33 0.15 4.77
CA VAL A 24 1.99 -0.21 4.30
C VAL A 24 1.22 1.06 3.98
N VAL A 25 0.66 1.15 2.78
CA VAL A 25 0.02 2.35 2.25
C VAL A 25 -1.39 2.08 1.75
N VAL A 26 -2.23 3.11 1.79
CA VAL A 26 -3.47 3.17 1.03
C VAL A 26 -3.16 3.83 -0.29
N ALA A 27 -3.48 3.17 -1.39
CA ALA A 27 -3.24 3.68 -2.74
C ALA A 27 -4.48 3.50 -3.62
N ARG A 28 -4.58 4.33 -4.66
CA ARG A 28 -5.64 4.25 -5.65
C ARG A 28 -5.08 3.86 -7.02
N PHE A 29 -5.38 2.65 -7.48
CA PHE A 29 -4.95 2.16 -8.80
C PHE A 29 -5.64 2.91 -9.94
N ALA A 30 -5.12 2.80 -11.16
CA ALA A 30 -5.64 3.52 -12.34
C ALA A 30 -7.14 3.30 -12.59
N ASP A 31 -7.65 2.10 -12.31
CA ASP A 31 -9.07 1.73 -12.41
C ASP A 31 -9.97 2.31 -11.29
N GLY A 32 -9.41 3.14 -10.40
CA GLY A 32 -10.13 3.77 -9.29
C GLY A 32 -10.15 2.94 -8.00
N THR A 33 -9.72 1.68 -8.04
CA THR A 33 -9.70 0.77 -6.88
C THR A 33 -8.82 1.33 -5.77
N LEU A 34 -9.39 1.49 -4.57
CA LEU A 34 -8.65 1.75 -3.35
C LEU A 34 -8.15 0.44 -2.75
N ALA A 35 -6.86 0.36 -2.46
CA ALA A 35 -6.25 -0.85 -1.91
C ALA A 35 -5.17 -0.52 -0.88
N VAL A 36 -4.99 -1.45 0.05
CA VAL A 36 -3.85 -1.46 0.98
C VAL A 36 -2.76 -2.36 0.41
N LYS A 37 -1.54 -1.84 0.29
CA LYS A 37 -0.37 -2.54 -0.26
C LYS A 37 0.90 -2.16 0.50
N ARG A 38 1.98 -2.92 0.32
CA ARG A 38 3.30 -2.60 0.85
C ARG A 38 4.14 -1.90 -0.20
N ALA A 39 4.74 -0.78 0.15
CA ALA A 39 5.68 -0.05 -0.67
C ALA A 39 7.02 -0.81 -0.68
N SER A 40 7.37 -1.38 -1.82
CA SER A 40 8.61 -2.14 -1.99
C SER A 40 9.78 -1.21 -2.30
N GLU A 41 9.64 -0.43 -3.37
CA GLU A 41 10.70 0.45 -3.88
C GLU A 41 10.12 1.58 -4.74
N ARG A 42 10.93 2.61 -4.98
CA ARG A 42 10.63 3.69 -5.93
C ARG A 42 10.80 3.17 -7.36
N ARG A 43 9.89 3.56 -8.26
CA ARG A 43 10.01 3.31 -9.70
C ARG A 43 9.41 4.46 -10.51
N THR A 44 9.83 4.58 -11.76
CA THR A 44 9.23 5.51 -12.73
C THR A 44 8.02 4.85 -13.38
N THR A 45 6.90 5.57 -13.44
CA THR A 45 5.71 5.13 -14.19
C THR A 45 5.94 5.18 -15.69
N SER A 46 5.06 4.57 -16.48
CA SER A 46 5.10 4.66 -17.94
C SER A 46 4.97 6.09 -18.48
N ALA A 47 4.37 7.00 -17.69
CA ALA A 47 4.25 8.42 -18.01
C ALA A 47 5.46 9.26 -17.56
N GLY A 48 6.53 8.64 -17.05
CA GLY A 48 7.74 9.34 -16.60
C GLY A 48 7.66 9.94 -15.19
N ALA A 49 6.54 9.74 -14.47
CA ALA A 49 6.38 10.25 -13.11
C ALA A 49 7.04 9.34 -12.06
N SER A 50 7.47 9.93 -10.95
CA SER A 50 7.89 9.17 -9.75
C SER A 50 6.69 8.40 -9.17
N GLY A 51 6.95 7.18 -8.72
CA GLY A 51 5.95 6.33 -8.11
C GLY A 51 6.55 5.23 -7.25
N TRP A 52 5.65 4.37 -6.77
CA TRP A 52 5.96 3.24 -5.92
C TRP A 52 5.59 1.93 -6.59
N TRP A 53 6.49 0.96 -6.48
CA TRP A 53 6.17 -0.44 -6.70
C TRP A 53 5.48 -0.99 -5.46
N LEU A 54 4.17 -1.26 -5.58
CA LEU A 54 3.32 -1.68 -4.48
C LEU A 54 3.00 -3.16 -4.58
N LEU A 55 3.38 -3.93 -3.57
CA LEU A 55 3.20 -5.38 -3.53
C LEU A 55 2.18 -5.80 -2.48
N SER A 56 1.52 -6.93 -2.76
CA SER A 56 0.70 -7.64 -1.78
C SER A 56 1.56 -8.61 -0.98
N ASP A 57 1.45 -8.56 0.35
CA ASP A 57 2.02 -9.59 1.24
C ASP A 57 1.43 -10.99 0.99
N ASN A 58 0.24 -11.05 0.38
CA ASN A 58 -0.35 -12.29 -0.14
C ASN A 58 -0.29 -12.27 -1.66
N PRO A 59 0.78 -12.80 -2.29
CA PRO A 59 0.96 -12.72 -3.73
C PRO A 59 -0.02 -13.58 -4.53
N GLY A 60 -0.61 -14.61 -3.92
CA GLY A 60 -1.61 -15.47 -4.55
C GLY A 60 -3.02 -14.88 -4.54
N ALA A 61 -3.23 -13.69 -3.96
CA ALA A 61 -4.55 -13.07 -3.84
C ALA A 61 -4.56 -11.63 -4.33
N GLY A 62 -5.47 -11.37 -5.27
CA GLY A 62 -5.73 -10.05 -5.80
C GLY A 62 -4.59 -9.52 -6.67
N VAL A 63 -4.62 -8.21 -6.84
CA VAL A 63 -3.87 -7.49 -7.88
C VAL A 63 -3.04 -6.39 -7.25
N ASP A 64 -1.85 -6.16 -7.80
CA ASP A 64 -0.85 -5.21 -7.31
C ASP A 64 0.05 -4.74 -8.46
N SER A 65 1.18 -4.11 -8.17
CA SER A 65 2.03 -3.53 -9.21
C SER A 65 2.58 -4.54 -10.22
N ARG A 66 2.69 -5.84 -9.90
CA ARG A 66 3.07 -6.85 -10.89
C ARG A 66 2.07 -6.94 -12.05
N HIS A 67 0.82 -6.59 -11.79
CA HIS A 67 -0.28 -6.65 -12.74
C HIS A 67 -0.60 -5.27 -13.34
N ARG A 68 -0.32 -4.19 -12.61
CA ARG A 68 -0.77 -2.83 -12.96
C ARG A 68 0.36 -1.80 -13.12
N GLY A 69 1.61 -2.20 -12.93
CA GLY A 69 2.75 -1.30 -12.94
C GLY A 69 2.91 -0.47 -11.65
N PRO A 70 3.89 0.44 -11.62
CA PRO A 70 4.10 1.36 -10.50
C PRO A 70 2.90 2.30 -10.32
N VAL A 71 2.61 2.67 -9.08
CA VAL A 71 1.57 3.64 -8.74
C VAL A 71 2.23 5.02 -8.53
N PRO A 72 1.81 6.07 -9.24
CA PRO A 72 2.45 7.38 -9.10
C PRO A 72 2.23 7.97 -7.70
N ASP A 73 3.13 8.84 -7.27
CA ASP A 73 3.18 9.35 -5.89
C ASP A 73 1.86 10.00 -5.45
N GLU A 74 1.21 10.77 -6.32
CA GLU A 74 -0.08 11.43 -6.05
C GLU A 74 -1.25 10.45 -5.85
N ARG A 75 -1.06 9.18 -6.20
CA ARG A 75 -2.04 8.10 -6.02
C ARG A 75 -1.74 7.23 -4.81
N VAL A 76 -0.65 7.49 -4.08
CA VAL A 76 -0.37 6.91 -2.76
C VAL A 76 -0.87 7.89 -1.69
N LEU A 77 -2.02 7.58 -1.11
CA LEU A 77 -2.84 8.55 -0.38
C LEU A 77 -2.42 8.71 1.08
N ALA A 78 -2.04 7.62 1.75
CA ALA A 78 -1.73 7.63 3.17
C ALA A 78 -0.85 6.45 3.57
N VAL A 79 -0.10 6.61 4.65
CA VAL A 79 0.68 5.55 5.29
C VAL A 79 -0.12 4.98 6.46
N VAL A 80 -0.25 3.65 6.52
CA VAL A 80 -0.79 2.93 7.67
C VAL A 80 0.22 3.02 8.82
N VAL A 81 -0.22 3.54 9.96
CA VAL A 81 0.63 3.69 11.15
C VAL A 81 0.37 2.61 12.21
N GLY A 82 -0.72 1.84 12.06
CA GLY A 82 -1.03 0.71 12.93
C GLY A 82 -2.45 0.19 12.71
N ARG A 83 -2.75 -0.96 13.31
CA ARG A 83 -4.11 -1.45 13.51
C ARG A 83 -4.68 -0.88 14.80
N VAL A 84 -5.96 -0.51 14.79
CA VAL A 84 -6.70 -0.08 15.99
C VAL A 84 -7.75 -1.10 16.43
N TRP A 85 -8.09 -2.08 15.59
CA TRP A 85 -9.02 -3.18 15.89
C TRP A 85 -8.83 -4.31 14.87
N PRO A 86 -9.05 -5.60 15.20
CA PRO A 86 -9.42 -6.15 16.52
C PRO A 86 -8.22 -6.37 17.44
N ARG A 87 -7.02 -6.27 16.89
CA ARG A 87 -5.75 -6.48 17.60
C ARG A 87 -4.89 -5.23 17.41
N PRO A 88 -5.05 -4.21 18.29
CA PRO A 88 -4.28 -2.99 18.20
C PRO A 88 -2.77 -3.26 18.20
N GLY A 89 -2.03 -2.53 17.37
CA GLY A 89 -0.57 -2.68 17.31
C GLY A 89 -0.01 -2.33 15.93
N ALA A 90 1.32 -2.41 15.82
CA ALA A 90 2.01 -2.17 14.56
C ALA A 90 1.65 -3.21 13.49
N VAL A 91 1.67 -2.78 12.22
CA VAL A 91 1.65 -3.72 11.09
C VAL A 91 3.09 -4.19 10.90
N PRO A 92 3.36 -5.50 10.87
CA PRO A 92 4.71 -6.01 10.62
C PRO A 92 5.27 -5.50 9.30
N ASP A 93 6.59 -5.32 9.25
CA ASP A 93 7.35 -5.03 8.03
C ASP A 93 7.35 -6.23 7.06
#